data_AF-A0A382V6G2-F1
#
_entry.id   AF-A0A382V6G2-F1
#
_cell.length_a   1.000
_cell.length_b   1.000
_cell.length_c   1.000
_cell.angle_alpha   90.00
_cell.angle_beta   90.00
_cell.angle_gamma   90.00
#
_symmetry.space_group_name_H-M   'P 1'
#
loop_
_entity.id
_entity.type
_entity.pdbx_description
1 polymer ?
#
loop_
_entity_poly.entity_id
_entity_poly.type
_entity_poly.pdbx_seq_one_letter_code
_entity_poly.pdbx_strand_id
1 'polypeptide(L)' 'MGKIANNGINERYLPGVHLPNNIHAELDIQNCINDVRNIVIVVPSHGFRQTLLTIKPWLAADMRICWATKGFELSTGQLP' A
#
# COMPACT_ATOMS: atom_id res chain seq x y z
N MET A 1 9.36 15.93 4.37
CA MET A 1 8.11 15.15 4.55
C MET A 1 7.23 15.31 3.31
N GLY A 2 6.53 14.24 2.89
CA GLY A 2 5.67 14.27 1.70
C GLY A 2 4.46 15.20 1.89
N LYS A 3 3.95 15.79 0.79
CA LYS A 3 2.82 16.74 0.83
C LYS A 3 1.57 16.19 1.55
N ILE A 4 1.34 14.89 1.45
CA ILE A 4 0.23 14.20 2.12
C ILE A 4 0.40 14.25 3.65
N ALA A 5 1.61 14.01 4.16
CA ALA A 5 1.90 13.98 5.60
C ALA A 5 1.66 15.34 6.28
N ASN A 6 1.87 16.44 5.55
CA ASN A 6 1.75 17.78 6.11
C ASN A 6 0.33 18.36 5.97
N ASN A 7 -0.35 18.07 4.85
CA ASN A 7 -1.60 18.75 4.50
C ASN A 7 -2.83 17.84 4.58
N GLY A 8 -2.64 16.51 4.71
CA GLY A 8 -3.72 15.54 4.65
C GLY A 8 -4.41 15.48 3.28
N ILE A 9 -3.77 15.95 2.20
CA ILE A 9 -4.35 15.96 0.84
C ILE A 9 -3.37 15.33 -0.14
N ASN A 10 -3.89 14.46 -1.00
CA ASN A 10 -3.14 13.89 -2.13
C ASN A 10 -3.48 14.64 -3.43
N GLU A 11 -2.95 15.85 -3.60
CA GLU A 11 -3.28 16.71 -4.75
C GLU A 11 -2.97 16.09 -6.12
N ARG A 12 -2.05 15.12 -6.17
CA ARG A 12 -1.66 14.48 -7.44
C ARG A 12 -2.67 13.43 -7.89
N TYR A 13 -3.18 12.62 -6.96
CA TYR A 13 -3.98 11.44 -7.28
C TYR A 13 -5.43 11.52 -6.80
N LEU A 14 -5.74 12.45 -5.89
CA LEU A 14 -7.08 12.70 -5.36
C LEU A 14 -7.21 14.19 -4.98
N PRO A 15 -7.24 15.10 -5.96
CA PRO A 15 -7.23 16.55 -5.73
C PRO A 15 -8.47 17.03 -4.98
N GLY A 16 -8.28 18.00 -4.08
CA GLY A 16 -9.36 18.63 -3.31
C GLY A 16 -10.03 17.78 -2.23
N VAL A 17 -9.56 16.54 -1.99
CA VAL A 17 -10.11 15.67 -0.93
C VAL A 17 -9.20 15.66 0.28
N HIS A 18 -9.74 16.12 1.41
CA HIS A 18 -9.09 15.96 2.71
C HIS A 18 -9.20 14.52 3.19
N LEU A 19 -8.05 13.91 3.47
CA LEU A 19 -7.98 12.61 4.11
C LEU A 19 -8.41 12.73 5.58
N PRO A 20 -9.11 11.71 6.13
CA PRO A 20 -9.37 11.62 7.55
C PRO A 20 -8.10 11.75 8.40
N ASN A 21 -8.22 12.37 9.59
CA ASN A 21 -7.08 12.65 10.49
C ASN A 21 -6.32 11.39 10.96
N ASN A 22 -6.94 10.22 10.86
CA ASN A 22 -6.34 8.93 11.20
C ASN A 22 -5.63 8.24 10.02
N ILE A 23 -5.49 8.91 8.87
CA ILE A 23 -4.68 8.46 7.75
C ILE A 23 -3.33 9.17 7.81
N HIS A 24 -2.26 8.39 7.96
CA HIS A 24 -0.90 8.90 8.01
C HIS A 24 -0.11 8.39 6.80
N ALA A 25 0.57 9.31 6.11
CA ALA A 25 1.46 8.93 5.02
C ALA A 25 2.84 8.56 5.58
N GLU A 26 3.28 7.34 5.30
CA GLU A 26 4.60 6.83 5.65
C GLU A 26 5.46 6.68 4.39
N LEU A 27 6.75 7.03 4.49
CA LEU A 27 7.70 6.94 3.39
C LEU A 27 8.52 5.65 3.45
N ASP A 28 8.67 5.07 4.64
CA ASP A 28 9.36 3.82 4.86
C ASP A 28 8.37 2.65 4.97
N ILE A 29 8.44 1.71 4.03
CA ILE A 29 7.48 0.59 3.98
C ILE A 29 7.59 -0.34 5.19
N GLN A 30 8.77 -0.46 5.80
CA GLN A 30 8.96 -1.28 7.00
C GLN A 30 8.25 -0.63 8.21
N ASN A 31 8.36 0.68 8.38
CA ASN A 31 7.63 1.40 9.41
C ASN A 31 6.11 1.30 9.21
N CYS A 32 5.64 1.32 7.95
CA CYS A 32 4.23 1.21 7.61
C CYS A 32 3.60 -0.14 8.01
N ILE A 33 4.39 -1.22 7.99
CA ILE A 33 3.93 -2.58 8.30
C ILE A 33 4.28 -3.04 9.71
N ASN A 34 5.08 -2.28 10.45
CA ASN A 34 5.34 -2.60 11.86
C ASN A 34 4.03 -2.50 12.66
N ASP A 35 3.79 -3.48 13.52
CA ASP A 35 2.62 -3.56 14.43
C ASP A 35 1.24 -3.49 13.77
N VAL A 36 1.13 -3.81 12.46
CA VAL A 36 -0.17 -3.92 11.78
C VAL A 36 -0.62 -5.37 11.68
N ARG A 37 -1.93 -5.61 11.83
CA ARG A 37 -2.54 -6.94 11.61
C ARG A 37 -3.20 -7.09 10.24
N ASN A 38 -3.60 -5.99 9.61
CA ASN A 38 -4.28 -6.00 8.32
C ASN A 38 -3.54 -5.09 7.35
N ILE A 39 -3.23 -5.62 6.17
CA ILE A 39 -2.52 -4.92 5.11
C ILE A 39 -3.42 -4.93 3.88
N VAL A 40 -3.67 -3.74 3.32
CA VAL A 40 -4.40 -3.59 2.07
C VAL A 40 -3.44 -3.12 0.99
N ILE A 41 -3.22 -3.94 -0.03
CA ILE A 41 -2.33 -3.59 -1.14
C ILE A 41 -3.17 -3.01 -2.29
N VAL A 42 -2.88 -1.76 -2.65
CA VAL A 42 -3.60 -1.00 -3.68
C VAL A 42 -2.60 -0.36 -4.66
N VAL A 43 -1.80 -1.20 -5.30
CA VAL A 43 -0.83 -0.79 -6.33
C VAL A 43 -1.30 -1.24 -7.71
N PRO A 44 -0.83 -0.64 -8.81
CA PRO A 44 -1.04 -1.19 -10.16
C PRO A 44 -0.59 -2.66 -10.26
N SER A 45 -1.22 -3.46 -11.12
CA SER A 45 -0.96 -4.91 -11.21
C SER A 45 0.52 -5.27 -11.45
N HIS A 46 1.24 -4.48 -12.26
CA HIS A 46 2.67 -4.68 -12.53
C HIS A 46 3.57 -4.48 -11.30
N GLY A 47 3.10 -3.77 -10.27
CA GLY A 47 3.85 -3.51 -9.02
C GLY A 47 3.49 -4.45 -7.88
N PHE A 48 2.47 -5.30 -8.03
CA PHE A 48 1.90 -6.06 -6.92
C PHE A 48 2.85 -7.13 -6.39
N ARG A 49 3.36 -8.01 -7.26
CA ARG A 49 4.33 -9.05 -6.89
C ARG A 49 5.55 -8.47 -6.19
N GLN A 50 6.11 -7.39 -6.75
CA GLN A 50 7.28 -6.75 -6.14
C GLN A 50 6.95 -6.19 -4.75
N THR A 51 5.77 -5.60 -4.56
CA THR A 51 5.32 -5.13 -3.25
C THR A 51 5.23 -6.27 -2.24
N LEU A 52 4.63 -7.41 -2.61
CA LEU A 52 4.57 -8.59 -1.76
C LEU A 52 5.96 -9.12 -1.39
N LEU A 53 6.87 -9.24 -2.37
CA LEU A 53 8.23 -9.70 -2.13
C LEU A 53 9.00 -8.74 -1.21
N THR A 54 8.80 -7.43 -1.36
CA THR A 54 9.41 -6.42 -0.50
C THR A 54 8.94 -6.55 0.94
N ILE A 55 7.64 -6.73 1.20
CA ILE A 55 7.12 -6.79 2.58
C ILE A 55 7.30 -8.16 3.25
N LYS A 56 7.50 -9.22 2.45
CA LYS A 56 7.60 -10.62 2.91
C LYS A 56 8.50 -10.84 4.14
N PRO A 57 9.69 -10.23 4.27
CA PRO A 57 10.58 -10.47 5.40
C PRO A 57 10.00 -10.07 6.78
N TRP A 58 8.99 -9.19 6.79
CA TRP A 58 8.41 -8.63 8.00
C TRP A 58 6.99 -9.13 8.29
N LEU A 59 6.47 -10.05 7.46
CA LEU A 59 5.13 -10.60 7.67
C LEU A 59 5.12 -11.58 8.85
N ALA A 60 4.25 -11.33 9.82
CA ALA A 60 3.95 -12.25 10.92
C ALA A 60 2.79 -13.20 10.55
N ALA A 61 2.70 -14.33 11.26
CA ALA A 61 1.72 -15.37 10.96
C ALA A 61 0.25 -14.94 11.16
N ASP A 62 0.00 -13.93 12.00
CA ASP A 62 -1.33 -13.39 12.28
C ASP A 62 -1.70 -12.19 11.39
N MET A 63 -0.78 -11.73 10.53
CA MET A 63 -1.05 -10.69 9.55
C MET A 63 -1.95 -11.18 8.42
N ARG A 64 -2.84 -10.31 7.96
CA ARG A 64 -3.79 -10.58 6.89
C ARG A 64 -3.55 -9.62 5.75
N ILE A 65 -3.51 -10.16 4.53
CA ILE A 65 -3.38 -9.38 3.31
C ILE A 65 -4.69 -9.45 2.54
N CYS A 66 -5.21 -8.30 2.14
CA CYS A 66 -6.21 -8.19 1.09
C CYS A 66 -5.74 -7.17 0.04
N TRP A 67 -6.38 -7.16 -1.12
CA TRP A 67 -5.99 -6.26 -2.20
C TRP A 67 -7.18 -5.66 -2.93
N ALA A 68 -6.97 -4.45 -3.44
CA ALA A 68 -7.87 -3.78 -4.38
C ALA A 68 -7.19 -3.54 -5.74
N THR A 69 -6.07 -4.22 -6.00
CA THR A 69 -5.39 -4.23 -7.29
C THR A 69 -6.23 -5.00 -8.32
N LYS A 70 -6.56 -4.35 -9.44
CA LYS A 70 -7.27 -4.96 -10.58
C LYS A 70 -6.28 -5.30 -11.69
N GLY A 71 -6.41 -6.49 -12.27
CA GLY A 71 -5.63 -6.94 -13.42
C GLY A 71 -5.12 -8.37 -13.24
N PHE A 72 -4.22 -8.78 -14.13
CA PHE A 72 -3.45 -10.01 -14.05
C PHE A 72 -1.96 -9.67 -14.16
N GLU A 73 -1.10 -10.57 -13.71
CA GLU A 73 0.32 -10.47 -13.94
C GLU A 73 0.62 -10.71 -15.43
N LEU A 74 1.29 -9.76 -16.09
CA LEU A 74 1.50 -9.79 -17.54
C LEU A 74 2.34 -10.98 -18.00
N SER A 75 3.29 -11.43 -17.18
CA SER A 75 4.22 -12.52 -17.52
C SER A 75 3.60 -13.91 -17.36
N THR A 76 2.67 -14.08 -16.41
CA THR A 76 2.15 -15.41 -16.04
C THR A 76 0.66 -15.58 -16.33
N GLY A 77 -0.08 -14.49 -16.52
CA GLY A 77 -1.54 -14.50 -16.61
C GLY A 77 -2.25 -14.86 -15.30
N GLN A 78 -1.51 -15.00 -14.19
CA GLN A 78 -2.08 -15.30 -12.88
C GLN A 78 -2.70 -14.05 -12.26
N LEU A 79 -3.48 -14.25 -11.20
CA LEU A 79 -3.87 -13.14 -10.34
C LEU A 79 -2.60 -12.41 -9.86
N PRO A 80 -2.67 -11.06 -9.73
CA PRO A 80 -1.56 -10.25 -9.27
C PRO A 80 -1.05 -10.77 -7.94
#